data_AF-A0A2J0N1J5-F1
#
_entry.id   AF-A0A2J0N1J5-F1
#
_cell.length_a   1.000
_cell.length_b   1.000
_cell.length_c   1.000
_cell.angle_alpha   90.00
_cell.angle_beta   90.00
_cell.angle_gamma   90.00
#
_symmetry.space_group_name_H-M   'P 1'
#
loop_
_entity.id
_entity.type
_entity.pdbx_description
1 polymer ?
#
loop_
_entity_poly.entity_id
_entity_poly.type
_entity_poly.pdbx_seq_one_letter_code
_entity_poly.pdbx_strand_id
1 'polypeptide(L)'
;MSLRAKRSNLFLFIILSFTLLSPCILNASPSIDVPLRHWSYDAIEKLAIIGLCDIADIGMRPVSRIKMAYIVKTAIDKARVYDKEFDWNEQDYLEALLNKLINEFRVELVSIGVEVASTFDKPLPKNTLKFLNSLKIE
;
A
#
# COMPACT_ATOMS: atom_id res chain seq x y z
N MET A 1 -30.30 45.05 -37.14
CA MET A 1 -29.10 44.76 -36.32
C MET A 1 -29.46 43.76 -35.22
N SER A 2 -29.48 42.44 -35.50
CA SER A 2 -29.84 41.42 -34.47
C SER A 2 -29.40 39.98 -34.81
N LEU A 3 -29.27 39.63 -36.09
CA LEU A 3 -28.94 38.25 -36.51
C LEU A 3 -27.51 37.78 -36.12
N ARG A 4 -26.55 38.69 -35.92
CA ARG A 4 -25.16 38.35 -35.54
C ARG A 4 -25.03 37.95 -34.06
N ALA A 5 -25.84 38.52 -33.18
CA ALA A 5 -25.86 38.20 -31.75
C ALA A 5 -26.50 36.83 -31.47
N LYS A 6 -27.53 36.45 -32.24
CA LYS A 6 -28.24 35.17 -32.07
C LYS A 6 -27.34 33.95 -32.36
N ARG A 7 -26.41 34.06 -33.31
CA ARG A 7 -25.40 33.03 -33.61
C ARG A 7 -24.34 32.93 -32.51
N SER A 8 -23.90 34.07 -31.96
CA SER A 8 -22.94 34.11 -30.84
C SER A 8 -23.49 33.46 -29.57
N ASN A 9 -24.78 33.69 -29.27
CA ASN A 9 -25.43 33.07 -28.13
C ASN A 9 -25.58 31.55 -28.31
N LEU A 10 -25.87 31.09 -29.54
CA LEU A 10 -25.96 29.66 -29.86
C LEU A 10 -24.63 28.94 -29.62
N PHE A 11 -23.50 29.53 -30.05
CA PHE A 11 -22.16 28.98 -29.80
C PHE A 11 -21.85 28.90 -28.30
N LEU A 12 -22.25 29.91 -27.52
CA LEU A 12 -22.04 29.96 -26.08
C LEU A 12 -22.86 28.88 -25.36
N PHE A 13 -24.09 28.63 -25.78
CA PHE A 13 -24.91 27.53 -25.28
C PHE A 13 -24.33 26.15 -25.61
N ILE A 14 -23.77 25.95 -26.82
CA ILE A 14 -23.16 24.68 -27.21
C ILE A 14 -21.90 24.38 -26.37
N ILE A 15 -21.05 25.39 -26.13
CA ILE A 15 -19.87 25.25 -25.28
C ILE A 15 -20.27 24.98 -23.82
N LEU A 16 -21.29 25.67 -23.32
CA LEU A 16 -21.84 25.44 -21.98
C LEU A 16 -22.39 24.02 -21.83
N SER A 17 -23.16 23.52 -22.80
CA SER A 17 -23.64 22.13 -22.79
C SER A 17 -22.51 21.11 -22.86
N PHE A 18 -21.42 21.39 -23.56
CA PHE A 18 -20.28 20.48 -23.66
C PHE A 18 -19.51 20.36 -22.32
N THR A 19 -19.45 21.44 -21.53
CA THR A 19 -18.82 21.39 -20.18
C THR A 19 -19.59 20.57 -19.15
N LEU A 20 -20.91 20.39 -19.35
CA LEU A 20 -21.78 19.59 -18.49
C LEU A 20 -21.66 18.07 -18.77
N LEU A 21 -21.02 17.68 -19.89
CA LEU A 21 -20.58 16.31 -20.15
C LEU A 21 -19.16 16.04 -19.63
N SER A 22 -18.76 16.71 -18.55
CA SER A 22 -17.55 16.33 -17.82
C SER A 22 -17.67 14.86 -17.40
N PRO A 23 -16.76 13.98 -17.83
CA PRO A 23 -16.78 12.59 -17.36
C PRO A 23 -16.60 12.63 -15.84
N CYS A 24 -17.53 12.03 -15.10
CA CYS A 24 -17.31 11.69 -13.70
C CYS A 24 -15.96 10.98 -13.63
N ILE A 25 -14.98 11.60 -12.98
CA ILE A 25 -13.74 10.95 -12.64
C ILE A 25 -14.16 9.83 -11.69
N LEU A 26 -14.28 8.59 -12.21
CA LEU A 26 -14.46 7.43 -11.38
C LEU A 26 -13.20 7.35 -10.52
N ASN A 27 -13.34 7.76 -9.26
CA ASN A 27 -12.39 7.42 -8.21
C ASN A 27 -12.42 5.89 -8.14
N ALA A 28 -11.48 5.24 -8.82
CA ALA A 28 -11.31 3.81 -8.72
C ALA A 28 -10.95 3.52 -7.26
N SER A 29 -11.92 3.01 -6.50
CA SER A 29 -11.63 2.44 -5.18
C SER A 29 -10.51 1.41 -5.36
N PRO A 30 -9.48 1.42 -4.49
CA PRO A 30 -8.40 0.44 -4.60
C PRO A 30 -9.03 -0.96 -4.65
N SER A 31 -8.52 -1.79 -5.57
CA SER A 31 -9.05 -3.14 -5.75
C SER A 31 -9.08 -3.87 -4.42
N ILE A 32 -10.20 -4.52 -4.11
CA ILE A 32 -10.35 -5.27 -2.85
C ILE A 32 -9.30 -6.38 -2.77
N ASP A 33 -8.88 -6.89 -3.94
CA ASP A 33 -7.86 -7.92 -4.09
C ASP A 33 -6.53 -7.39 -4.63
N VAL A 34 -5.46 -8.07 -4.24
CA VAL A 34 -4.11 -7.90 -4.76
C VAL A 34 -4.04 -8.49 -6.18
N PRO A 35 -3.61 -7.72 -7.19
CA PRO A 35 -3.48 -8.23 -8.57
C PRO A 35 -2.55 -9.45 -8.65
N LEU A 36 -2.88 -10.44 -9.49
CA LEU A 36 -2.15 -11.72 -9.57
C LEU A 36 -0.63 -11.59 -9.79
N ARG A 37 -0.19 -10.53 -10.50
CA ARG A 37 1.22 -10.26 -10.82
C ARG A 37 1.82 -9.15 -9.94
N HIS A 38 1.21 -8.87 -8.80
CA HIS A 38 1.69 -7.86 -7.89
C HIS A 38 2.97 -8.30 -7.18
N TRP A 39 3.94 -7.38 -7.08
CA TRP A 39 5.28 -7.64 -6.51
C TRP A 39 5.24 -8.14 -5.06
N SER A 40 4.15 -7.85 -4.33
CA SER A 40 4.00 -8.25 -2.93
C SER A 40 3.97 -9.76 -2.76
N TYR A 41 3.52 -10.53 -3.76
CA TYR A 41 3.55 -11.99 -3.67
C TYR A 41 4.99 -12.48 -3.53
N ASP A 42 5.86 -12.09 -4.45
CA ASP A 42 7.28 -12.46 -4.42
C ASP A 42 7.99 -11.95 -3.14
N ALA A 43 7.56 -10.79 -2.62
CA ALA A 43 8.09 -10.25 -1.38
C ALA A 43 7.71 -11.11 -0.16
N ILE A 44 6.44 -11.51 -0.04
CA ILE A 44 5.99 -12.41 1.04
C ILE A 44 6.68 -13.77 0.94
N GLU A 45 6.88 -14.31 -0.26
CA GLU A 45 7.62 -15.57 -0.44
C GLU A 45 9.03 -15.48 0.15
N LYS A 46 9.74 -14.37 -0.10
CA LYS A 46 11.06 -14.12 0.48
C LYS A 46 11.02 -14.00 2.01
N LEU A 47 10.03 -13.30 2.56
CA LEU A 47 9.83 -13.23 4.01
C LEU A 47 9.53 -14.62 4.61
N ALA A 48 8.80 -15.46 3.89
CA ALA A 48 8.46 -16.82 4.33
C ALA A 48 9.69 -17.75 4.33
N ILE A 49 10.57 -17.65 3.33
CA ILE A 49 11.85 -18.39 3.29
C ILE A 49 12.70 -18.08 4.54
N ILE A 50 12.66 -16.83 4.99
CA ILE A 50 13.40 -16.37 6.17
C ILE A 50 12.68 -16.75 7.48
N GLY A 51 11.41 -17.16 7.41
CA GLY A 51 10.60 -17.58 8.55
C GLY A 51 9.82 -16.45 9.23
N LEU A 52 9.76 -15.26 8.61
CA LEU A 52 8.99 -14.13 9.15
C LEU A 52 7.47 -14.29 8.94
N CYS A 53 7.04 -15.07 7.96
CA CYS A 53 5.63 -15.45 7.77
C CYS A 53 5.53 -16.87 7.20
N ASP A 54 4.31 -17.39 7.02
CA ASP A 54 4.10 -18.68 6.36
C ASP A 54 3.60 -18.44 4.92
N ILE A 55 4.11 -19.24 3.98
CA ILE A 55 3.62 -19.27 2.58
C ILE A 55 2.15 -19.71 2.53
N ALA A 56 1.74 -20.59 3.45
CA ALA A 56 0.38 -21.11 3.53
C ALA A 56 -0.64 -19.99 3.83
N ASP A 57 -0.21 -18.92 4.49
CA ASP A 57 -1.08 -17.78 4.82
C ASP A 57 -1.60 -17.08 3.55
N ILE A 58 -0.85 -17.12 2.45
CA ILE A 58 -1.30 -16.58 1.15
C ILE A 58 -2.56 -17.32 0.70
N GLY A 59 -2.53 -18.66 0.70
CA GLY A 59 -3.61 -19.50 0.19
C GLY A 59 -3.81 -19.33 -1.33
N MET A 60 -5.08 -19.28 -1.76
CA MET A 60 -5.44 -19.11 -3.18
C MET A 60 -5.32 -17.65 -3.62
N ARG A 61 -4.74 -17.41 -4.81
CA ARG A 61 -4.66 -16.08 -5.44
C ARG A 61 -5.89 -15.84 -6.36
N PRO A 62 -6.39 -14.60 -6.50
CA PRO A 62 -5.92 -13.39 -5.85
C PRO A 62 -6.36 -13.31 -4.38
N VAL A 63 -5.58 -12.60 -3.58
CA VAL A 63 -5.76 -12.48 -2.12
C VAL A 63 -6.27 -11.09 -1.81
N SER A 64 -7.20 -10.95 -0.86
CA SER A 64 -7.68 -9.62 -0.47
C SER A 64 -6.54 -8.78 0.12
N ARG A 65 -6.54 -7.46 -0.14
CA ARG A 65 -5.52 -6.54 0.38
C ARG A 65 -5.49 -6.54 1.92
N ILE A 66 -6.65 -6.68 2.56
CA ILE A 66 -6.75 -6.84 4.01
C ILE A 66 -6.08 -8.13 4.48
N LYS A 67 -6.30 -9.26 3.80
CA LYS A 67 -5.61 -10.51 4.14
C LYS A 67 -4.10 -10.37 3.97
N MET A 68 -3.65 -9.70 2.90
CA MET A 68 -2.22 -9.41 2.71
C MET A 68 -1.65 -8.56 3.86
N ALA A 69 -2.39 -7.56 4.34
CA ALA A 69 -1.98 -6.76 5.49
C ALA A 69 -1.84 -7.58 6.78
N TYR A 70 -2.71 -8.58 7.02
CA TYR A 70 -2.53 -9.51 8.14
C TYR A 70 -1.24 -10.33 8.01
N ILE A 71 -0.87 -10.77 6.82
CA ILE A 71 0.40 -11.49 6.57
C ILE A 71 1.59 -10.57 6.86
N VAL A 72 1.53 -9.32 6.38
CA VAL A 72 2.56 -8.31 6.63
C VAL A 72 2.67 -8.01 8.13
N LYS A 73 1.55 -7.89 8.84
CA LYS A 73 1.54 -7.73 10.31
C LYS A 73 2.28 -8.89 10.99
N THR A 74 1.98 -10.13 10.63
CA THR A 74 2.69 -11.31 11.17
C THR A 74 4.19 -11.20 10.94
N ALA A 75 4.62 -10.76 9.75
CA ALA A 75 6.03 -10.55 9.46
C ALA A 75 6.68 -9.45 10.32
N ILE A 76 5.99 -8.33 10.57
CA ILE A 76 6.45 -7.27 11.47
C ILE A 76 6.63 -7.82 12.90
N ASP A 77 5.61 -8.53 13.39
CA ASP A 77 5.61 -9.04 14.76
C ASP A 77 6.71 -10.09 14.97
N LYS A 78 6.93 -10.98 13.99
CA LYS A 78 8.06 -11.91 14.03
C LYS A 78 9.40 -11.18 13.93
N ALA A 79 9.53 -10.20 13.03
CA ALA A 79 10.78 -9.46 12.84
C ALA A 79 11.26 -8.75 14.11
N ARG A 80 10.35 -8.30 14.98
CA ARG A 80 10.69 -7.69 16.27
C ARG A 80 11.41 -8.64 17.24
N VAL A 81 11.04 -9.92 17.21
CA VAL A 81 11.58 -10.96 18.10
C VAL A 81 12.60 -11.83 17.38
N TYR A 82 12.91 -11.51 16.12
CA TYR A 82 13.75 -12.33 15.28
C TYR A 82 15.22 -12.13 15.65
N ASP A 83 15.83 -13.16 16.25
CA ASP A 83 17.17 -13.12 16.86
C ASP A 83 18.25 -13.81 16.02
N LYS A 84 18.01 -14.01 14.73
CA LYS A 84 19.03 -14.63 13.87
C LYS A 84 20.07 -13.58 13.47
N GLU A 85 21.34 -13.94 13.60
CA GLU A 85 22.43 -13.19 13.00
C GLU A 85 22.34 -13.30 11.47
N PHE A 86 22.08 -12.17 10.83
CA PHE A 86 22.23 -11.98 9.39
C PHE A 86 23.50 -11.17 9.14
N ASP A 87 24.11 -11.36 7.96
CA ASP A 87 25.07 -10.36 7.50
C ASP A 87 24.37 -9.02 7.27
N TRP A 88 25.09 -7.92 7.44
CA TRP A 88 24.58 -6.55 7.38
C TRP A 88 23.79 -6.29 6.09
N ASN A 89 24.26 -6.82 4.95
CA ASN A 89 23.61 -6.64 3.66
C ASN A 89 22.26 -7.38 3.56
N GLU A 90 22.13 -8.56 4.18
CA GLU A 90 20.87 -9.32 4.20
C GLU A 90 19.84 -8.66 5.11
N GLN A 91 20.29 -8.13 6.26
CA GLN A 91 19.44 -7.40 7.19
C GLN A 91 18.88 -6.12 6.54
N ASP A 92 19.73 -5.32 5.89
CA ASP A 92 19.33 -4.10 5.20
C ASP A 92 18.33 -4.38 4.07
N TYR A 93 18.57 -5.44 3.30
CA TYR A 93 17.66 -5.87 2.25
C TYR A 93 16.28 -6.29 2.81
N LEU A 94 16.28 -7.09 3.88
CA LEU A 94 15.07 -7.58 4.51
C LEU A 94 14.21 -6.46 5.08
N GLU A 95 14.87 -5.51 5.74
CA GLU A 95 14.21 -4.33 6.28
C GLU A 95 13.65 -3.43 5.17
N ALA A 96 14.40 -3.19 4.11
CA ALA A 96 13.92 -2.42 2.96
C ALA A 96 12.69 -3.08 2.31
N LEU A 97 12.69 -4.42 2.21
CA LEU A 97 11.58 -5.18 1.68
C LEU A 97 10.33 -5.07 2.56
N LEU A 98 10.49 -5.24 3.87
CA LEU A 98 9.40 -5.12 4.84
C LEU A 98 8.82 -3.70 4.87
N ASN A 99 9.67 -2.68 4.86
CA ASN A 99 9.24 -1.28 4.82
C ASN A 99 8.44 -0.96 3.55
N LYS A 100 8.85 -1.52 2.40
CA LYS A 100 8.10 -1.37 1.14
C LYS A 100 6.71 -2.00 1.24
N LEU A 101 6.59 -3.17 1.88
CA LEU A 101 5.32 -3.85 2.10
C LEU A 101 4.41 -3.06 3.05
N ILE A 102 4.97 -2.52 4.13
CA ILE A 102 4.20 -1.69 5.06
C ILE A 102 3.68 -0.44 4.35
N ASN A 103 4.49 0.21 3.53
CA ASN A 103 4.05 1.38 2.79
C ASN A 103 2.96 1.04 1.75
N GLU A 104 3.07 -0.08 1.07
CA GLU A 104 2.09 -0.56 0.09
C GLU A 104 0.73 -0.89 0.70
N PHE A 105 0.72 -1.54 1.87
CA PHE A 105 -0.50 -1.96 2.56
C PHE A 105 -0.85 -1.07 3.74
N ARG A 106 -0.36 0.17 3.76
CA ARG A 106 -0.50 1.10 4.89
C ARG A 106 -1.95 1.30 5.28
N VAL A 107 -2.82 1.57 4.30
CA VAL A 107 -4.24 1.83 4.54
C VAL A 107 -4.89 0.63 5.22
N GLU A 108 -4.60 -0.57 4.73
CA GLU A 108 -5.10 -1.81 5.29
C GLU A 108 -4.50 -2.09 6.68
N LEU A 109 -3.22 -1.85 6.88
CA LEU A 109 -2.52 -2.02 8.16
C LEU A 109 -3.08 -1.08 9.24
N VAL A 110 -3.35 0.19 8.91
CA VAL A 110 -4.01 1.14 9.80
C VAL A 110 -5.42 0.66 10.13
N SER A 111 -6.17 0.16 9.13
CA SER A 111 -7.54 -0.33 9.34
C SER A 111 -7.63 -1.51 10.31
N ILE A 112 -6.57 -2.33 10.39
CA ILE A 112 -6.49 -3.47 11.33
C ILE A 112 -5.73 -3.13 12.63
N GLY A 113 -5.39 -1.86 12.85
CA GLY A 113 -4.79 -1.37 14.10
C GLY A 113 -3.28 -1.59 14.25
N VAL A 114 -2.52 -1.66 13.16
CA VAL A 114 -1.05 -1.74 13.22
C VAL A 114 -0.46 -0.34 13.41
N GLU A 115 0.04 -0.07 14.62
CA GLU A 115 0.61 1.24 15.01
C GLU A 115 1.78 1.70 14.13
N VAL A 116 2.60 0.76 13.67
CA VAL A 116 3.74 1.04 12.77
C VAL A 116 3.27 1.69 11.46
N ALA A 117 2.04 1.45 11.02
CA ALA A 117 1.50 2.06 9.82
C ALA A 117 0.88 3.45 10.08
N SER A 118 0.39 3.71 11.30
CA SER A 118 -0.25 4.97 11.68
C SER A 118 0.73 6.08 12.06
N THR A 119 1.91 5.74 12.58
CA THR A 119 2.85 6.73 13.13
C THR A 119 3.68 7.46 12.07
N PHE A 120 3.69 6.99 10.82
CA PHE A 120 4.56 7.54 9.77
C PHE A 120 3.74 8.03 8.58
N ASP A 121 3.61 9.34 8.36
CA ASP A 121 3.02 9.89 7.11
C ASP A 121 3.91 9.70 5.87
N LYS A 122 5.16 9.26 6.07
CA LYS A 122 6.18 9.03 5.04
C LYS A 122 6.62 7.55 5.03
N PRO A 123 7.29 7.08 3.96
CA PRO A 123 7.93 5.77 3.98
C PRO A 123 8.82 5.63 5.22
N LEU A 124 8.76 4.46 5.83
CA LEU A 124 9.44 4.14 7.09
C LEU A 124 10.94 4.43 6.99
N PRO A 125 11.55 5.00 8.03
CA PRO A 125 12.99 5.24 8.05
C PRO A 125 13.76 3.92 7.90
N LYS A 126 14.94 3.97 7.28
CA LYS A 126 15.89 2.86 7.34
C LYS A 126 16.18 2.57 8.82
N ASN A 127 16.29 1.30 9.21
CA ASN A 127 16.48 0.84 10.59
C ASN A 127 15.22 0.93 11.49
N THR A 128 14.03 0.92 10.88
CA THR A 128 12.73 0.82 11.58
C THR A 128 12.65 -0.35 12.54
N LEU A 129 13.10 -1.56 12.19
CA LEU A 129 13.01 -2.70 13.11
C LEU A 129 13.83 -2.47 14.39
N LYS A 130 14.99 -1.83 14.24
CA LYS A 130 15.84 -1.42 15.36
C LYS A 130 15.19 -0.32 16.20
N PHE A 131 14.52 0.64 15.54
CA PHE A 131 13.74 1.69 16.19
C PHE A 131 12.53 1.12 16.95
N LEU A 132 11.78 0.20 16.36
CA LEU A 132 10.66 -0.47 17.03
C LEU A 132 11.09 -1.28 18.24
N ASN A 133 12.28 -1.90 18.19
CA ASN A 133 12.86 -2.55 19.37
C ASN A 133 13.29 -1.52 20.43
N SER A 134 13.75 -0.32 20.05
CA SER A 134 14.09 0.74 21.02
C SER A 134 12.88 1.34 21.74
N LEU A 135 11.69 1.37 21.12
CA LEU A 135 10.45 1.82 21.75
C LEU A 135 9.92 0.88 22.84
N LYS A 136 10.50 -0.32 22.98
CA LYS A 136 10.16 -1.27 24.06
C LYS A 136 10.97 -1.03 25.34
N ILE A 137 11.96 -0.12 25.30
CA ILE A 137 12.88 0.16 26.41
C ILE A 137 12.36 1.30 27.32
N GLU A 138 11.23 1.94 26.98
CA GLU A 138 10.55 2.92 27.85
C GLU A 138 9.30 2.35 28.52
#